data_AF-T1CQJ5-F1
#
_entry.id   AF-T1CQJ5-F1
#
_cell.length_a   1.000
_cell.length_b   1.000
_cell.length_c   1.000
_cell.angle_alpha   90.00
_cell.angle_beta   90.00
_cell.angle_gamma   90.00
#
_symmetry.space_group_name_H-M   'P 1'
#
loop_
_entity.id
_entity.type
_entity.pdbx_description
1 polymer ?
#
loop_
_entity_poly.entity_id
_entity_poly.type
_entity_poly.pdbx_seq_one_letter_code
_entity_poly.pdbx_strand_id
1 'polypeptide(L)'
;MPASSHYTGLAGYAHDTPPRAAVLLVNLGTPEAPTPRAVRRYLAEFLSDPRVIEYPRWLWQLVLHGVILRVRPKRSAHAYASIWTDAGSPLRTHSEALAAALQRSLTDQCAGPITVDL
;
A
#
# COMPACT_ATOMS: atom_id res chain seq x y z
N MET A 1 -32.63 -13.71 13.25
CA MET A 1 -31.20 -13.60 13.61
C MET A 1 -30.57 -14.97 13.42
N PRO A 2 -29.49 -15.15 12.64
CA PRO A 2 -28.80 -16.43 12.66
C PRO A 2 -28.18 -16.60 14.07
N ALA A 3 -28.68 -17.60 14.77
CA ALA A 3 -28.19 -18.06 16.06
C ALA A 3 -26.95 -18.94 15.84
N SER A 4 -26.04 -18.90 16.81
CA SER A 4 -24.78 -19.65 16.92
C SER A 4 -23.69 -19.34 15.88
N SER A 5 -22.69 -18.58 16.33
CA SER A 5 -21.36 -18.57 15.72
C SER A 5 -20.73 -19.95 15.96
N HIS A 6 -20.65 -20.79 14.93
CA HIS A 6 -19.88 -22.05 14.92
C HIS A 6 -18.35 -21.78 14.88
N TYR A 7 -17.88 -20.80 15.65
CA TYR A 7 -16.46 -20.55 15.79
C TYR A 7 -15.93 -21.40 16.94
N THR A 8 -15.29 -22.53 16.60
CA THR A 8 -14.65 -23.45 17.57
C THR A 8 -13.24 -23.03 17.97
N GLY A 9 -12.85 -21.77 17.71
CA GLY A 9 -11.49 -21.30 17.88
C GLY A 9 -10.57 -21.69 16.71
N LEU A 10 -9.31 -21.25 16.81
CA LEU A 10 -8.24 -21.72 15.91
C LEU A 10 -7.93 -23.18 16.26
N ALA A 11 -8.01 -24.07 15.27
CA ALA A 11 -7.64 -25.46 15.44
C ALA A 11 -6.19 -25.57 15.95
N GLY A 12 -6.00 -26.20 17.11
CA GLY A 12 -4.67 -26.35 17.73
C GLY A 12 -4.22 -25.19 18.62
N TYR A 13 -5.09 -24.25 18.99
CA TYR A 13 -4.76 -23.21 19.96
C TYR A 13 -4.62 -23.78 21.38
N ALA A 14 -3.43 -23.64 21.97
CA ALA A 14 -3.17 -23.93 23.37
C ALA A 14 -2.92 -22.62 24.13
N HIS A 15 -3.41 -22.50 25.37
CA HIS A 15 -3.35 -21.25 26.14
C HIS A 15 -1.92 -20.83 26.52
N ASP A 16 -0.95 -21.73 26.37
CA ASP A 16 0.49 -21.54 26.55
C ASP A 16 1.22 -21.15 25.26
N THR A 17 0.52 -21.11 24.11
CA THR A 17 1.12 -20.67 22.85
C THR A 17 1.36 -19.15 22.91
N PRO A 18 2.62 -18.67 22.75
CA PRO A 18 2.89 -17.24 22.78
C PRO A 18 2.15 -16.55 21.61
N PRO A 19 1.47 -15.41 21.86
CA PRO A 19 0.73 -14.72 20.82
C PRO A 19 1.68 -14.29 19.70
N ARG A 20 1.34 -14.65 18.47
CA ARG A 20 2.06 -14.22 17.26
C ARG A 20 1.32 -13.02 16.67
N ALA A 21 2.03 -11.96 16.33
CA ALA A 21 1.44 -10.76 15.75
C ALA A 21 2.14 -10.38 14.45
N ALA A 22 1.37 -9.82 13.52
CA ALA A 22 1.89 -9.24 12.30
C ALA A 22 1.46 -7.77 12.20
N VAL A 23 2.37 -6.90 11.78
CA VAL A 23 2.12 -5.48 11.55
C VAL A 23 2.37 -5.18 10.09
N LEU A 24 1.35 -4.67 9.38
CA LEU A 24 1.44 -4.32 7.97
C LEU A 24 1.42 -2.79 7.80
N LEU A 25 2.47 -2.24 7.20
CA LEU A 25 2.63 -0.81 6.94
C LEU A 25 2.07 -0.45 5.56
N VAL A 26 0.77 -0.15 5.51
CA VAL A 26 0.10 0.19 4.26
C VAL A 26 0.25 1.66 3.88
N ASN A 27 0.49 1.92 2.59
CA ASN A 27 0.49 3.26 2.01
C ASN A 27 -0.04 3.20 0.55
N LEU A 28 -0.30 4.36 -0.04
CA LEU A 28 -0.77 4.51 -1.44
C LEU A 28 0.26 4.05 -2.49
N GLY A 29 1.50 3.83 -2.06
CA GLY A 29 2.60 3.45 -2.93
C GLY A 29 3.11 4.59 -3.80
N THR A 30 3.98 4.24 -4.74
CA THR A 30 4.69 5.16 -5.62
C THR A 30 4.83 4.50 -7.00
N PRO A 31 4.91 5.25 -8.11
CA PRO A 31 5.26 4.67 -9.40
C PRO A 31 6.61 3.94 -9.33
N GLU A 32 6.78 2.92 -10.17
CA GLU A 32 8.04 2.14 -10.26
C GLU A 32 9.24 3.01 -10.72
N ALA A 33 8.98 4.03 -11.54
CA ALA A 33 9.99 4.92 -12.08
C ALA A 33 9.40 6.33 -12.31
N PRO A 34 10.24 7.40 -12.35
CA PRO A 34 9.80 8.77 -12.59
C PRO A 34 9.58 9.02 -14.10
N THR A 35 9.12 8.01 -14.84
CA THR A 35 8.88 8.10 -16.28
C THR A 35 7.39 8.29 -16.56
N PRO A 36 7.01 9.00 -17.64
CA PRO A 36 5.60 9.17 -18.00
C PRO A 36 4.85 7.84 -18.14
N ARG A 37 5.51 6.78 -18.60
CA ARG A 37 4.91 5.44 -18.76
C ARG A 37 4.59 4.80 -17.40
N ALA A 38 5.55 4.79 -16.47
CA ALA A 38 5.35 4.22 -15.14
C ALA A 38 4.31 5.01 -14.33
N VAL A 39 4.38 6.35 -14.39
CA VAL A 39 3.40 7.24 -13.76
C VAL A 39 2.01 7.06 -14.35
N ARG A 40 1.89 6.85 -15.66
CA ARG A 40 0.59 6.58 -16.30
C ARG A 40 -0.03 5.28 -15.79
N ARG A 41 0.75 4.21 -15.62
CA ARG A 41 0.26 2.93 -15.07
C ARG A 41 -0.21 3.11 -13.62
N TYR A 42 0.61 3.74 -12.79
CA TYR A 42 0.27 4.05 -11.40
C TYR A 42 -1.01 4.89 -11.28
N LEU A 43 -1.13 5.97 -12.05
CA LEU A 43 -2.33 6.81 -12.04
C LEU A 43 -3.58 6.08 -12.55
N ALA A 44 -3.43 5.16 -13.50
CA ALA A 44 -4.54 4.38 -14.01
C ALA A 44 -5.10 3.46 -12.92
N GLU A 45 -4.23 2.77 -12.18
CA GLU A 45 -4.62 1.91 -11.05
C GLU A 45 -5.24 2.75 -9.93
N PHE A 46 -4.52 3.77 -9.44
CA PHE A 46 -4.95 4.60 -8.32
C PHE A 46 -6.29 5.33 -8.57
N LEU A 47 -6.44 5.95 -9.74
CA LEU A 47 -7.67 6.69 -10.06
C LEU A 47 -8.81 5.78 -10.54
N SER A 48 -8.56 4.51 -10.81
CA SER A 48 -9.64 3.57 -11.16
C SER A 48 -10.40 3.06 -9.94
N ASP A 49 -9.86 3.23 -8.73
CA ASP A 49 -10.44 2.74 -7.49
C ASP A 49 -11.71 3.55 -7.11
N PRO A 50 -12.87 2.90 -6.96
CA PRO A 50 -14.11 3.56 -6.53
C PRO A 50 -14.04 4.16 -5.12
N ARG A 51 -13.07 3.76 -4.28
CA ARG A 51 -12.83 4.34 -2.96
C ARG A 51 -12.08 5.67 -3.04
N VAL A 52 -11.42 5.95 -4.17
CA VAL A 52 -10.71 7.22 -4.41
C VAL A 52 -11.60 8.20 -5.15
N ILE A 53 -12.40 7.72 -6.11
CA ILE A 53 -13.28 8.56 -6.92
C ILE A 53 -14.72 8.03 -6.89
N GLU A 54 -15.61 8.82 -6.28
CA GLU A 54 -17.04 8.51 -6.12
C GLU A 54 -17.90 9.01 -7.30
N TYR A 55 -17.55 8.62 -8.54
CA TYR A 55 -18.36 8.91 -9.74
C TYR A 55 -18.88 7.63 -10.41
N PRO A 56 -19.96 7.72 -11.23
CA PRO A 56 -20.40 6.58 -12.03
C PRO A 56 -19.24 6.01 -12.85
N ARG A 57 -18.93 4.73 -12.61
CA ARG A 57 -17.68 4.09 -13.07
C ARG A 57 -17.44 4.27 -14.57
N TRP A 58 -18.46 4.09 -15.39
CA TRP A 58 -18.33 4.19 -16.85
C TRP A 58 -17.95 5.62 -17.29
N LEU A 59 -18.58 6.65 -16.71
CA LEU A 59 -18.30 8.04 -17.04
C LEU A 59 -16.88 8.41 -16.61
N TRP A 60 -16.50 7.99 -15.41
CA TRP A 60 -15.15 8.25 -14.90
C TRP A 60 -14.08 7.55 -15.73
N GLN A 61 -14.30 6.30 -16.14
CA GLN A 61 -13.35 5.57 -16.97
C GLN A 61 -13.11 6.23 -18.33
N LEU A 62 -14.15 6.84 -18.93
CA LEU A 62 -14.02 7.65 -20.14
C LEU A 62 -13.18 8.91 -19.91
N VAL A 63 -13.38 9.61 -18.80
CA VAL A 63 -12.59 10.81 -18.44
C VAL A 63 -11.13 10.43 -18.12
N LEU A 64 -10.94 9.36 -17.36
CA LEU A 64 -9.63 8.84 -16.96
C LEU A 64 -8.78 8.50 -18.19
N HIS A 65 -9.29 7.64 -19.06
CA HIS A 65 -8.57 7.18 -20.25
C HIS A 65 -8.59 8.19 -21.40
N GLY A 66 -9.61 9.06 -21.45
CA GLY A 66 -9.79 10.07 -22.49
C GLY A 66 -8.94 11.31 -22.30
N VAL A 67 -8.82 11.82 -21.07
CA VAL A 67 -8.18 13.11 -20.77
C VAL A 67 -7.03 12.95 -19.79
N ILE A 68 -7.29 12.36 -18.61
CA ILE A 68 -6.34 12.37 -17.49
C ILE A 68 -5.05 11.63 -17.85
N LEU A 69 -5.16 10.37 -18.31
CA LEU A 69 -4.01 9.53 -18.63
C LEU A 69 -3.25 9.96 -19.90
N ARG A 70 -3.79 10.91 -20.68
CA ARG A 70 -3.12 11.48 -21.85
C ARG A 70 -2.32 12.74 -21.51
N VAL A 71 -2.84 13.58 -20.63
CA VAL A 71 -2.27 14.92 -20.34
C VAL A 71 -1.43 14.92 -19.07
N ARG A 72 -1.94 14.31 -17.99
CA ARG A 72 -1.37 14.44 -16.63
C ARG A 72 -0.03 13.74 -16.42
N PRO A 73 0.27 12.56 -17.02
CA PRO A 73 1.49 11.82 -16.68
C PRO A 73 2.79 12.55 -16.97
N LYS A 74 2.85 13.41 -18.00
CA LYS A 74 4.07 14.18 -18.31
C LYS A 74 4.42 15.16 -17.19
N ARG A 75 3.42 15.89 -16.69
CA ARG A 75 3.60 16.85 -15.59
C ARG A 75 3.93 16.13 -14.28
N SER A 76 3.20 15.07 -13.96
CA SER A 76 3.45 14.28 -12.76
C SER A 76 4.82 13.61 -12.78
N ALA A 77 5.26 13.07 -13.92
CA ALA A 77 6.58 12.47 -14.05
C ALA A 77 7.70 13.47 -13.78
N HIS A 78 7.57 14.72 -14.24
CA HIS A 78 8.55 15.76 -13.93
C HIS A 78 8.62 16.05 -12.42
N ALA A 79 7.47 16.12 -11.75
CA ALA A 79 7.44 16.29 -10.30
C ALA A 79 8.08 15.09 -9.57
N TYR A 80 7.75 13.85 -9.95
CA TYR A 80 8.41 12.66 -9.39
C TYR A 80 9.92 12.66 -9.66
N ALA A 81 10.36 13.07 -10.85
CA ALA A 81 11.77 13.15 -11.20
C ALA A 81 12.52 14.17 -10.33
N SER A 82 11.89 15.27 -9.94
CA SER A 82 12.52 16.32 -9.11
C SER A 82 12.90 15.86 -7.69
N ILE A 83 12.22 14.83 -7.19
CA ILE A 83 12.47 14.26 -5.85
C ILE A 83 13.05 12.85 -5.92
N TRP A 84 13.37 12.36 -7.13
CA TRP A 84 13.86 11.01 -7.31
C TRP A 84 15.31 10.89 -6.89
N THR A 85 15.66 9.80 -6.22
CA THR A 85 17.02 9.51 -5.78
C THR A 85 17.56 8.27 -6.48
N ASP A 86 18.87 8.02 -6.39
CA ASP A 86 19.48 6.78 -6.91
C ASP A 86 18.91 5.52 -6.25
N ALA A 87 18.47 5.65 -4.99
CA ALA A 87 17.81 4.58 -4.25
C ALA A 87 16.31 4.41 -4.61
N GLY A 88 15.77 5.27 -5.49
CA GLY A 88 14.38 5.24 -5.93
C GLY A 88 13.50 6.34 -5.32
N SER A 89 12.21 6.04 -5.20
CA SER A 89 11.21 6.95 -4.62
C SER A 89 11.46 7.12 -3.11
N PRO A 90 11.57 8.36 -2.60
CA PRO A 90 11.75 8.62 -1.17
C PRO A 90 10.69 7.95 -0.29
N LEU A 91 9.45 7.86 -0.78
CA LEU A 91 8.37 7.22 -0.05
C LEU A 91 8.67 5.74 0.22
N ARG A 92 9.19 5.03 -0.79
CA ARG A 92 9.51 3.61 -0.69
C ARG A 92 10.69 3.40 0.24
N THR A 93 11.79 4.11 0.02
CA THR A 93 13.00 3.98 0.85
C THR A 93 12.75 4.33 2.31
N HIS A 94 11.97 5.38 2.59
CA HIS A 94 11.60 5.72 3.97
C HIS A 94 10.63 4.71 4.59
N SER A 95 9.71 4.12 3.81
CA SER A 95 8.80 3.10 4.32
C SER A 95 9.54 1.80 4.66
N GLU A 96 10.49 1.37 3.82
CA GLU A 96 11.38 0.23 4.09
C GLU A 96 12.24 0.46 5.34
N ALA A 97 12.82 1.66 5.47
CA ALA A 97 13.58 2.04 6.66
C ALA A 97 12.71 2.06 7.94
N LEU A 98 11.47 2.56 7.84
CA LEU A 98 10.51 2.60 8.93
C LEU A 98 10.10 1.18 9.35
N ALA A 99 9.78 0.30 8.41
CA ALA A 99 9.43 -1.09 8.69
C ALA A 99 10.58 -1.81 9.41
N ALA A 100 11.82 -1.63 8.95
CA ALA A 100 13.00 -2.20 9.60
C ALA A 100 13.27 -1.61 11.00
N ALA A 101 13.01 -0.33 11.22
CA ALA A 101 13.11 0.29 12.55
C ALA A 101 12.02 -0.22 13.50
N LEU A 102 10.78 -0.34 13.01
CA LEU A 102 9.64 -0.84 13.77
C LEU A 102 9.84 -2.32 14.15
N GLN A 103 10.31 -3.16 13.22
CA GLN A 103 10.63 -4.57 13.49
C GLN A 103 11.60 -4.71 14.66
N ARG A 104 12.70 -3.95 14.65
CA ARG A 104 13.68 -3.96 15.74
C ARG A 104 13.04 -3.53 17.06
N SER A 105 12.36 -2.39 17.05
CA SER A 105 11.73 -1.84 18.25
C SER A 105 10.67 -2.76 18.86
N LEU A 106 9.88 -3.46 18.05
CA LEU A 106 8.87 -4.40 18.53
C LEU A 106 9.47 -5.73 19.01
N THR A 107 10.55 -6.19 18.37
CA THR A 107 11.27 -7.40 18.81
C THR A 107 11.89 -7.20 20.19
N ASP A 108 12.39 -5.99 20.48
CA ASP A 108 12.98 -5.67 21.78
C ASP A 108 11.93 -5.51 22.89
N GLN A 109 10.70 -5.11 22.55
CA GLN A 109 9.64 -4.82 23.51
C GLN A 109 8.68 -5.98 23.76
N CYS A 110 8.60 -6.96 22.86
CA CYS A 110 7.60 -8.02 22.92
C CYS A 110 8.24 -9.41 23.00
N ALA A 111 7.75 -10.24 23.92
CA ALA A 111 8.23 -11.60 24.11
C ALA A 111 7.72 -12.60 23.06
N GLY A 112 6.68 -12.25 22.31
CA GLY A 112 6.09 -13.09 21.25
C GLY A 112 6.70 -12.81 19.88
N PRO A 113 6.61 -13.75 18.92
CA PRO A 113 7.09 -13.54 17.56
C PRO A 113 6.25 -12.47 16.86
N ILE A 114 6.89 -11.34 16.51
CA ILE A 114 6.29 -10.25 15.76
C ILE A 114 6.97 -10.10 14.40
N THR A 115 6.18 -9.98 13.34
CA THR A 115 6.66 -9.70 11.99
C THR A 115 6.08 -8.41 11.46
N VAL A 116 6.93 -7.55 10.93
CA VAL A 116 6.57 -6.27 10.32
C VAL A 116 6.84 -6.35 8.82
N ASP A 117 5.85 -5.99 8.01
CA ASP A 117 5.94 -5.99 6.55
C ASP A 117 5.26 -4.75 5.94
N LEU A 118 5.45 -4.53 4.63
CA LEU A 118 4.91 -3.41 3.84
C LEU A 118 3.73 -3.81 2.96
#